data_AF-A0A6I2ST35-F1
#
_entry.id   AF-A0A6I2ST35-F1
#
_cell.length_a   1.000
_cell.length_b   1.000
_cell.length_c   1.000
_cell.angle_alpha   90.00
_cell.angle_beta   90.00
_cell.angle_gamma   90.00
#
_symmetry.space_group_name_H-M   'P 1'
#
loop_
_entity.id
_entity.type
_entity.pdbx_description
1 polymer ?
#
loop_
_entity_poly.entity_id
_entity_poly.type
_entity_poly.pdbx_seq_one_letter_code
_entity_poly.pdbx_strand_id
1 'polypeptide(L)' 'MQIYHLTEIDEIAPAAVTPVLYGRYATPVQNDGSIVCDNRRYIIDAPAPPPPGEKVMIWCEHDYFCCSFTEYENTHRH' A
#
# COMPACT_ATOMS: atom_id res chain seq x y z
N MET A 1 9.71 9.13 -7.03
CA MET A 1 8.90 8.41 -6.04
C MET A 1 7.66 9.22 -5.75
N GLN A 2 6.54 8.83 -6.36
CA GLN A 2 5.24 9.42 -6.06
C GLN A 2 4.70 8.79 -4.78
N ILE A 3 4.29 9.63 -3.83
CA ILE A 3 3.75 9.20 -2.54
C ILE A 3 2.24 9.48 -2.55
N TYR A 4 1.46 8.48 -2.18
CA TYR A 4 0.02 8.56 -2.04
C TYR A 4 -0.36 8.50 -0.57
N HIS A 5 -1.34 9.31 -0.19
CA HIS A 5 -1.93 9.28 1.14
C HIS A 5 -2.97 8.16 1.21
N LEU A 6 -3.06 7.50 2.35
CA LEU A 6 -4.04 6.46 2.58
C LEU A 6 -5.11 6.94 3.56
N THR A 7 -6.35 6.65 3.23
CA THR A 7 -7.48 6.82 4.15
C THR A 7 -7.97 5.45 4.59
N GLU A 8 -7.93 5.18 5.89
CA GLU A 8 -8.46 3.94 6.46
C GLU A 8 -9.98 3.86 6.27
N ILE A 9 -10.44 2.69 5.85
CA ILE A 9 -11.87 2.42 5.63
C ILE A 9 -12.41 1.56 6.78
N ASP A 10 -11.80 0.40 6.99
CA ASP A 10 -12.25 -0.62 7.93
C ASP A 10 -11.13 -1.56 8.37
N GLU A 11 -11.43 -2.30 9.43
CA GLU A 11 -10.65 -3.45 9.87
C GLU A 11 -11.22 -4.72 9.21
N ILE A 12 -10.34 -5.53 8.64
CA ILE A 12 -10.63 -6.80 7.98
C ILE A 12 -9.96 -7.92 8.78
N ALA A 13 -10.77 -8.82 9.32
CA ALA A 13 -10.32 -10.02 10.01
C ALA A 13 -10.63 -11.28 9.18
N PRO A 14 -9.68 -12.23 9.02
CA PRO A 14 -8.32 -12.23 9.57
C PRO A 14 -7.33 -11.34 8.78
N ALA A 15 -6.17 -11.03 9.38
CA ALA A 15 -5.10 -10.27 8.75
C ALA A 15 -4.71 -10.91 7.40
N ALA A 16 -4.77 -10.11 6.32
CA ALA A 16 -4.67 -10.63 4.97
C ALA A 16 -3.24 -10.63 4.42
N VAL A 17 -2.34 -9.82 5.00
CA VAL A 17 -0.99 -9.62 4.44
C VAL A 17 0.07 -9.56 5.54
N THR A 18 1.10 -10.39 5.42
CA THR A 18 2.29 -10.38 6.29
C THR A 18 3.28 -9.29 5.83
N PRO A 19 3.92 -8.53 6.74
CA PRO A 19 4.90 -7.51 6.37
C PRO A 19 6.10 -8.13 5.64
N VAL A 20 6.60 -7.42 4.63
CA VAL A 20 7.74 -7.85 3.80
C VAL A 20 9.07 -7.42 4.44
N LEU A 21 9.13 -6.24 5.07
CA LEU A 21 10.34 -5.73 5.75
C LEU A 21 10.00 -4.56 6.69
N TYR A 22 10.37 -4.58 7.98
CA TYR A 22 10.24 -3.43 8.92
C TYR A 22 8.94 -2.60 8.76
N GLY A 23 7.77 -3.21 8.94
CA GLY A 23 6.47 -2.49 8.83
C GLY A 23 6.07 -2.07 7.41
N ARG A 24 6.78 -2.57 6.38
CA ARG A 24 6.49 -2.34 4.96
C ARG A 24 5.76 -3.52 4.34
N TYR A 25 4.70 -3.23 3.59
CA TYR A 25 3.84 -4.25 2.98
C TYR A 25 3.82 -4.06 1.47
N ALA A 26 4.12 -5.12 0.72
CA ALA A 26 3.90 -5.14 -0.73
C ALA A 26 2.56 -5.82 -1.01
N THR A 27 1.60 -5.08 -1.53
CA THR A 27 0.22 -5.56 -1.73
C THR A 27 -0.33 -5.07 -3.07
N PRO A 28 -1.16 -5.85 -3.77
CA PRO A 28 -1.83 -5.38 -4.97
C PRO A 28 -2.99 -4.43 -4.64
N VAL A 29 -3.26 -3.48 -5.54
CA VAL A 29 -4.53 -2.73 -5.54
C VAL A 29 -5.68 -3.66 -5.87
N GLN A 30 -6.72 -3.67 -5.05
CA GLN A 30 -7.93 -4.47 -5.25
C GLN A 30 -8.80 -3.89 -6.37
N ASN A 31 -9.80 -4.65 -6.81
CA ASN A 31 -10.71 -4.23 -7.89
C ASN A 31 -11.53 -2.97 -7.56
N ASP A 32 -11.75 -2.71 -6.27
CA ASP A 32 -12.43 -1.52 -5.75
C ASP A 32 -11.49 -0.32 -5.54
N GLY A 33 -10.20 -0.45 -5.91
CA GLY A 33 -9.18 0.58 -5.71
C GLY A 33 -8.60 0.62 -4.29
N SER A 34 -9.02 -0.28 -3.41
CA SER A 34 -8.50 -0.38 -2.05
C SER A 34 -7.20 -1.18 -1.98
N ILE A 35 -6.50 -1.06 -0.86
CA ILE A 35 -5.34 -1.88 -0.51
C ILE A 35 -5.46 -2.39 0.91
N VAL A 36 -4.78 -3.50 1.20
CA VAL A 36 -4.80 -4.11 2.53
C VAL A 36 -3.38 -4.12 3.11
N CYS A 37 -3.22 -3.52 4.30
CA CYS A 37 -2.04 -3.66 5.15
C CYS A 37 -2.48 -4.36 6.44
N ASP A 38 -1.85 -5.50 6.75
CA ASP A 38 -2.16 -6.29 7.94
C ASP A 38 -3.65 -6.69 8.02
N ASN A 39 -4.38 -6.17 9.02
CA ASN A 39 -5.82 -6.35 9.22
C ASN A 39 -6.63 -5.10 8.85
N ARG A 40 -6.10 -4.17 8.05
CA ARG A 40 -6.78 -2.90 7.73
C ARG A 40 -6.85 -2.66 6.23
N ARG A 41 -7.97 -2.09 5.80
CA ARG A 41 -8.21 -1.67 4.41
C ARG A 41 -8.12 -0.16 4.27
N TYR A 42 -7.53 0.28 3.18
CA TYR A 42 -7.33 1.70 2.88
C TYR A 42 -7.74 2.01 1.44
N ILE A 43 -8.25 3.22 1.20
CA ILE A 43 -8.31 3.83 -0.13
C ILE A 43 -7.04 4.65 -0.37
N ILE A 44 -6.52 4.57 -1.60
CA ILE A 44 -5.46 5.44 -2.08
C ILE A 44 -6.08 6.79 -2.47
N ASP A 45 -5.81 7.82 -1.67
CA ASP A 45 -6.23 9.19 -1.96
C ASP A 45 -5.22 9.85 -2.91
N ALA A 46 -5.52 9.78 -4.20
CA ALA A 46 -4.70 10.34 -5.26
C ALA A 46 -5.54 10.80 -6.45
N PRO A 47 -5.15 11.87 -7.17
CA PRO A 47 -5.83 12.30 -8.39
C PRO A 47 -5.83 11.23 -9.50
N ALA A 48 -4.82 10.37 -9.50
CA ALA A 48 -4.67 9.24 -10.40
C ALA A 48 -4.09 8.05 -9.59
N PRO A 49 -4.94 7.27 -8.90
CA PRO A 49 -4.45 6.14 -8.11
C PRO A 49 -3.97 5.01 -9.03
N PRO A 50 -3.06 4.14 -8.53
CA PRO A 50 -2.62 2.98 -9.30
C PRO A 50 -3.80 2.06 -9.66
N PRO A 51 -3.84 1.48 -10.87
CA PRO A 51 -4.91 0.60 -11.31
C PRO A 51 -4.97 -0.70 -10.49
N PRO A 52 -6.14 -1.38 -10.47
CA PRO A 52 -6.28 -2.71 -9.88
C PRO A 52 -5.23 -3.71 -10.39
N GLY A 53 -4.66 -4.49 -9.49
CA GLY A 53 -3.59 -5.45 -9.75
C GLY A 53 -2.18 -4.86 -9.72
N GLU A 54 -2.00 -3.53 -9.76
CA GLU A 54 -0.69 -2.92 -9.56
C GLU A 54 -0.19 -3.19 -8.14
N LYS A 55 1.08 -3.57 -8.00
CA LYS A 55 1.73 -3.77 -6.70
C LYS A 55 2.23 -2.43 -6.17
N VAL A 56 1.79 -2.09 -4.96
CA VAL A 56 2.25 -0.91 -4.22
C VAL A 56 3.02 -1.34 -2.97
N MET A 57 3.90 -0.45 -2.51
CA MET A 57 4.57 -0.57 -1.21
C MET A 57 3.86 0.35 -0.22
N ILE A 58 3.51 -0.16 0.95
CA ILE A 58 2.86 0.58 2.04
C ILE A 58 3.81 0.70 3.23
N TRP A 59 3.86 1.87 3.86
CA TRP A 59 4.55 2.12 5.13
C TRP A 59 3.54 2.37 6.25
N CYS A 60 3.35 1.38 7.15
CA CYS A 60 2.34 1.47 8.20
C CYS A 60 2.87 2.18 9.49
N GLU A 61 4.19 2.41 9.63
CA GLU A 61 4.79 3.09 10.79
C GLU A 61 4.95 4.63 10.66
N HIS A 62 4.70 5.18 9.47
CA HIS A 62 4.89 6.61 9.17
C HIS A 62 3.63 7.18 8.52
N ASP A 63 2.51 7.26 9.24
CA ASP A 63 1.28 7.94 8.79
C ASP A 63 0.53 7.34 7.58
N TYR A 64 0.74 6.05 7.28
CA TYR A 64 0.08 5.29 6.19
C TYR A 64 0.24 5.93 4.80
N PHE A 65 1.43 5.84 4.24
CA PHE A 65 1.69 6.22 2.85
C PHE A 65 1.92 5.00 1.96
N CYS A 66 1.62 5.11 0.66
CA CYS A 66 2.05 4.13 -0.33
C CYS A 66 2.73 4.75 -1.54
N CYS A 67 3.51 3.94 -2.28
CA CYS A 67 4.08 4.30 -3.58
C CYS A 67 4.11 3.07 -4.50
N SER A 68 4.47 3.26 -5.77
CA SER A 68 4.64 2.12 -6.69
C SER A 68 5.81 1.24 -6.26
N PHE A 69 5.60 -0.09 -6.24
CA PHE A 69 6.63 -1.06 -5.81
C PHE A 69 7.90 -0.96 -6.68
N THR A 70 7.74 -0.78 -7.99
CA THR A 70 8.86 -0.66 -8.93
C THR A 70 9.69 0.60 -8.68
N GLU A 71 9.05 1.74 -8.39
CA GLU A 71 9.78 2.97 -8.04
C GLU A 71 10.59 2.81 -6.76
N TYR A 72 10.01 2.12 -5.75
CA TYR A 72 10.71 1.84 -4.50
C TYR A 72 11.95 0.97 -4.72
N GLU A 73 11.83 -0.14 -5.46
CA GLU A 73 12.97 -1.03 -5.76
C GLU A 73 14.09 -0.29 -6.47
N ASN A 74 13.76 0.56 -7.45
CA ASN A 74 14.74 1.38 -8.17
C ASN A 74 15.44 2.40 -7.27
N THR A 75 14.79 2.90 -6.22
CA THR A 75 15.36 3.95 -5.36
C THR A 75 16.24 3.37 -4.24
N HIS A 76 15.96 2.15 -3.76
CA HIS A 76 16.61 1.58 -2.56
C HIS A 76 17.57 0.41 -2.83
N ARG A 77 17.72 -0.04 -4.08
CA ARG A 77 18.73 -1.02 -4.49
C ARG A 77 20.03 -0.41 -5.03
N HIS A 78 20.27 0.89 -4.81
CA HIS A 78 21.52 1.57 -5.14
C HIS A 78 22.35 1.89 -3.90
#